data_AF-A0A3B9CQS2-F1
#
_entry.id   AF-A0A3B9CQS2-F1
#
_cell.length_a   1.000
_cell.length_b   1.000
_cell.length_c   1.000
_cell.angle_alpha   90.00
_cell.angle_beta   90.00
_cell.angle_gamma   90.00
#
_symmetry.space_group_name_H-M   'P 1'
#
loop_
_entity.id
_entity.type
_entity.pdbx_description
1 polymer ?
#
loop_
_entity_poly.entity_id
_entity_poly.type
_entity_poly.pdbx_seq_one_letter_code
_entity_poly.pdbx_strand_id
1 'polypeptide(L)'
;MWAPDYWQTEDVLRIQTTWLLWLGSVVSRAVAVMGLLSVFSAAAAQGSAEEEKEPGIRFFEQNIAPILKQRCFECHSHESGKAKGGLVLDSRHGWAKGGSEGPAIIPGKPDESLLIQAVRFESYEMPPDKQLPDSEIALLEKWVLMGAPDPRKSKAQKTDPAKLWALKPIGNPQVPCVKDDS
;
A
#
# COMPACT_ATOMS: atom_id res chain seq x y z
N MET A 1 68.05 37.81 -15.10
CA MET A 1 67.33 36.59 -14.70
C MET A 1 68.05 36.02 -13.49
N TRP A 2 67.51 36.27 -12.30
CA TRP A 2 68.21 36.10 -11.03
C TRP A 2 67.84 34.77 -10.35
N ALA A 3 68.88 34.01 -10.07
CA ALA A 3 69.15 33.26 -8.85
C ALA A 3 70.65 33.52 -8.56
N PRO A 4 71.18 33.52 -7.32
CA PRO A 4 70.84 32.53 -6.29
C PRO A 4 70.99 32.99 -4.81
N ASP A 5 70.83 32.00 -3.94
CA ASP A 5 71.54 31.76 -2.67
C ASP A 5 71.27 32.57 -1.39
N TYR A 6 70.93 31.76 -0.37
CA TYR A 6 71.40 31.84 1.01
C TYR A 6 71.04 33.07 1.85
N TRP A 7 70.01 32.91 2.68
CA TRP A 7 70.01 33.39 4.08
C TRP A 7 69.41 32.28 4.95
N GLN A 8 70.25 31.43 5.55
CA GLN A 8 70.89 31.54 6.86
C GLN A 8 70.05 30.91 7.97
N THR A 9 70.49 29.70 8.32
CA THR A 9 70.29 29.02 9.59
C THR A 9 70.70 29.93 10.74
N GLU A 10 69.89 29.95 11.80
CA GLU A 10 70.21 30.31 13.20
C GLU A 10 69.10 31.16 13.83
N ASP A 11 67.88 30.62 13.92
CA ASP A 11 66.85 31.14 14.84
C ASP A 11 66.06 29.99 15.49
N VAL A 12 66.74 28.85 15.71
CA VAL A 12 66.13 27.60 16.22
C VAL A 12 66.26 27.47 17.75
N LEU A 13 66.79 28.47 18.47
CA LEU A 13 67.19 28.28 19.88
C LEU A 13 66.67 29.31 20.89
N ARG A 14 65.52 29.96 20.65
CA ARG A 14 64.95 30.91 21.64
C ARG A 14 63.45 30.80 21.92
N ILE A 15 62.78 29.72 21.50
CA ILE A 15 61.36 29.48 21.80
C ILE A 15 61.12 28.12 22.49
N GLN A 16 62.09 27.62 23.27
CA GLN A 16 62.00 26.32 23.95
C GLN A 16 62.02 26.39 25.50
N THR A 17 61.68 27.52 26.13
CA THR A 17 61.69 27.64 27.60
C THR A 17 60.37 28.06 28.25
N THR A 18 59.25 28.07 27.53
CA THR A 18 57.91 28.30 28.11
C THR A 18 57.04 27.04 28.18
N TRP A 19 57.61 25.88 27.87
CA TRP A 19 57.00 24.57 28.13
C TRP A 19 57.55 24.05 29.45
N LEU A 20 56.86 24.29 30.58
CA LEU A 20 56.93 23.50 31.85
C LEU A 20 56.22 24.16 33.06
N LEU A 21 55.34 25.16 32.87
CA LEU A 21 54.47 25.67 33.95
C LEU A 21 53.02 25.92 33.48
N TRP A 22 52.44 24.96 32.75
CA TRP A 22 50.97 24.86 32.59
C TRP A 22 50.50 23.39 32.55
N LEU A 23 51.09 22.54 33.38
CA LEU A 23 50.74 21.11 33.54
C LEU A 23 49.95 20.84 34.85
N GLY A 24 48.92 21.64 35.14
CA GLY A 24 48.20 21.49 36.41
C GLY A 24 46.72 21.91 36.50
N SER A 25 46.06 22.37 35.42
CA SER A 25 44.69 22.91 35.53
C SER A 25 43.68 22.45 34.47
N VAL A 26 43.90 21.30 33.81
CA VAL A 26 42.93 20.76 32.82
C VAL A 26 42.30 19.43 33.27
N VAL A 27 42.74 18.81 34.36
CA VAL A 27 42.28 17.47 34.77
C VAL A 27 40.95 17.46 35.56
N SER A 28 40.39 18.61 35.99
CA SER A 28 39.22 18.63 36.88
C SER A 28 38.00 19.42 36.39
N ARG A 29 37.70 19.37 35.08
CA ARG A 29 36.36 19.73 34.54
C ARG A 29 35.86 18.75 33.46
N ALA A 30 36.39 17.53 33.41
CA ALA A 30 36.08 16.56 32.35
C ALA A 30 35.00 15.53 32.70
N VAL A 31 34.46 15.50 33.93
CA VAL A 31 33.54 14.40 34.35
C VAL A 31 32.06 14.82 34.44
N ALA A 32 31.72 16.11 34.44
CA ALA A 32 30.35 16.56 34.70
C ALA A 32 29.54 17.04 33.48
N VAL A 33 30.08 17.00 32.24
CA VAL A 33 29.33 17.40 31.03
C VAL A 33 29.13 16.23 30.04
N MET A 34 29.87 15.13 30.19
CA MET A 34 29.71 13.93 29.36
C MET A 34 28.68 12.91 29.88
N GLY A 35 27.87 13.26 30.89
CA GLY A 35 26.80 12.39 31.43
C GLY A 35 25.39 12.74 30.98
N LEU A 36 25.16 13.96 30.45
CA LEU A 36 23.83 14.50 30.16
C LEU A 36 23.50 14.61 28.66
N LEU A 37 24.40 14.17 27.78
CA LEU A 37 24.18 14.15 26.32
C LEU A 37 23.86 12.75 25.76
N SER A 38 23.86 11.71 26.59
CA SER A 38 23.63 10.32 26.14
C SER A 38 22.18 9.83 26.31
N VAL A 39 21.26 10.66 26.81
CA VAL A 39 19.84 10.23 27.03
C VAL A 39 18.87 10.83 25.99
N PHE A 40 19.31 11.73 25.11
CA PHE A 40 18.41 12.43 24.18
C PHE A 40 18.62 12.07 22.69
N SER A 41 19.10 10.86 22.39
CA SER A 41 19.30 10.42 21.00
C SER A 41 18.67 9.04 20.74
N ALA A 42 17.43 8.85 21.19
CA ALA A 42 16.66 7.62 20.90
C ALA A 42 15.25 7.87 20.37
N ALA A 43 14.86 9.13 20.10
CA ALA A 43 13.47 9.47 19.76
C ALA A 43 13.19 9.83 18.28
N ALA A 44 14.18 9.75 17.37
CA ALA A 44 14.03 10.27 16.00
C ALA A 44 14.07 9.20 14.88
N ALA A 45 13.93 7.92 15.20
CA ALA A 45 13.94 6.84 14.21
C ALA A 45 12.56 6.18 13.99
N GLN A 46 11.47 6.86 14.36
CA GLN A 46 10.14 6.52 13.86
C GLN A 46 9.86 7.37 12.61
N GLY A 47 10.70 7.18 11.60
CA GLY A 47 10.36 7.56 10.23
C GLY A 47 9.16 6.73 9.81
N SER A 48 8.08 7.42 9.51
CA SER A 48 6.79 6.90 9.09
C SER A 48 6.94 5.74 8.11
N ALA A 49 6.17 4.67 8.30
CA ALA A 49 5.95 3.61 7.33
C ALA A 49 5.15 4.10 6.10
N GLU A 50 5.60 5.21 5.52
CA GLU A 50 5.14 5.83 4.29
C GLU A 50 6.25 5.76 3.21
N GLU A 51 7.22 4.85 3.41
CA GLU A 51 8.31 4.62 2.49
C GLU A 51 7.86 3.65 1.37
N GLU A 52 7.74 4.23 0.18
CA GLU A 52 7.53 3.64 -1.15
C GLU A 52 6.30 2.76 -1.38
N LYS A 53 5.12 3.33 -1.15
CA LYS A 53 3.93 2.81 -1.81
C LYS A 53 4.02 3.02 -3.33
N GLU A 54 4.06 1.92 -4.09
CA GLU A 54 4.05 1.88 -5.56
C GLU A 54 3.15 3.00 -6.14
N PRO A 55 3.60 3.78 -7.14
CA PRO A 55 2.89 4.96 -7.63
C PRO A 55 1.41 4.72 -7.96
N GLY A 56 1.10 3.54 -8.53
CA GLY A 56 -0.28 3.15 -8.82
C GLY A 56 -1.15 2.93 -7.59
N ILE A 57 -0.59 2.39 -6.51
CA ILE A 57 -1.32 2.16 -5.26
C ILE A 57 -1.55 3.49 -4.53
N ARG A 58 -0.61 4.44 -4.62
CA ARG A 58 -0.83 5.81 -4.15
C ARG A 58 -1.94 6.50 -4.93
N PHE A 59 -1.92 6.38 -6.27
CA PHE A 59 -2.96 6.92 -7.15
C PHE A 59 -4.35 6.37 -6.77
N PHE A 60 -4.46 5.06 -6.55
CA PHE A 60 -5.70 4.43 -6.13
C PHE A 60 -6.23 5.02 -4.82
N GLU A 61 -5.42 5.10 -3.77
CA GLU A 61 -5.90 5.57 -2.47
C GLU A 61 -6.29 7.05 -2.46
N GLN A 62 -5.55 7.88 -3.18
CA GLN A 62 -5.79 9.32 -3.19
C GLN A 62 -6.97 9.71 -4.09
N ASN A 63 -7.18 8.99 -5.19
CA ASN A 63 -8.13 9.41 -6.24
C ASN A 63 -9.31 8.46 -6.37
N ILE A 64 -9.08 7.14 -6.33
CA ILE A 64 -10.09 6.14 -6.71
C ILE A 64 -10.89 5.63 -5.52
N ALA A 65 -10.21 5.32 -4.41
CA ALA A 65 -10.88 4.85 -3.20
C ALA A 65 -11.97 5.82 -2.70
N PRO A 66 -11.78 7.16 -2.71
CA PRO A 66 -12.83 8.11 -2.34
C PRO A 66 -14.03 8.07 -3.30
N ILE A 67 -13.79 8.02 -4.61
CA ILE A 67 -14.85 7.93 -5.63
C ILE A 67 -15.68 6.65 -5.42
N LEU A 68 -15.02 5.50 -5.31
CA LEU A 68 -15.72 4.22 -5.09
C LEU A 68 -16.55 4.25 -3.81
N LYS A 69 -16.01 4.83 -2.72
CA LYS A 69 -16.72 4.94 -1.45
C LYS A 69 -17.95 5.85 -1.53
N GLN A 70 -17.83 6.99 -2.20
CA GLN A 70 -18.88 8.00 -2.25
C GLN A 70 -19.94 7.70 -3.31
N ARG A 71 -19.55 7.09 -4.44
CA ARG A 71 -20.42 6.92 -5.61
C ARG A 71 -20.94 5.49 -5.78
N CYS A 72 -20.22 4.48 -5.27
CA CYS A 72 -20.48 3.10 -5.64
C CYS A 72 -20.92 2.22 -4.46
N PHE A 73 -20.32 2.37 -3.27
CA PHE A 73 -20.49 1.39 -2.18
C PHE A 73 -21.90 1.34 -1.59
N GLU A 74 -22.71 2.37 -1.74
CA GLU A 74 -24.10 2.35 -1.27
C GLU A 74 -24.89 1.18 -1.89
N CYS A 75 -24.59 0.83 -3.14
CA CYS A 75 -25.26 -0.25 -3.87
C CYS A 75 -24.35 -1.42 -4.26
N HIS A 76 -23.03 -1.22 -4.34
CA HIS A 76 -22.05 -2.22 -4.80
C HIS A 76 -20.98 -2.51 -3.75
N SER A 77 -21.38 -2.73 -2.51
CA SER A 77 -20.49 -3.21 -1.44
C SER A 77 -21.05 -4.46 -0.76
N HIS A 78 -20.20 -5.21 -0.09
CA HIS A 78 -20.64 -6.33 0.73
C HIS A 78 -21.56 -5.87 1.86
N GLU A 79 -21.31 -4.68 2.41
CA GLU A 79 -22.10 -4.10 3.50
C GLU A 79 -23.51 -3.69 3.05
N SER A 80 -23.66 -3.22 1.80
CA SER A 80 -24.98 -2.81 1.28
C SER A 80 -26.03 -3.93 1.33
N GLY A 81 -25.61 -5.21 1.32
CA GLY A 81 -26.48 -6.38 1.25
C GLY A 81 -27.35 -6.43 -0.02
N LYS A 82 -27.13 -5.49 -0.95
CA LYS A 82 -27.96 -5.20 -2.13
C LYS A 82 -27.10 -5.03 -3.37
N ALA A 83 -26.06 -5.85 -3.52
CA ALA A 83 -25.17 -5.86 -4.68
C ALA A 83 -25.98 -6.09 -5.97
N LYS A 84 -26.42 -5.00 -6.63
CA LYS A 84 -27.20 -5.06 -7.87
C LYS A 84 -26.34 -5.76 -8.93
N GLY A 85 -26.96 -6.67 -9.68
CA GLY A 85 -26.24 -7.51 -10.66
C GLY A 85 -25.16 -8.41 -10.04
N GLY A 86 -25.17 -8.64 -8.72
CA GLY A 86 -24.14 -9.43 -8.03
C GLY A 86 -22.77 -8.76 -7.95
N LEU A 87 -22.65 -7.48 -8.32
CA LEU A 87 -21.39 -6.75 -8.36
C LEU A 87 -21.02 -6.11 -7.01
N VAL A 88 -19.79 -6.36 -6.56
CA VAL A 88 -19.18 -5.72 -5.38
C VAL A 88 -17.86 -5.03 -5.76
N LEU A 89 -17.69 -3.77 -5.37
CA LEU A 89 -16.57 -2.89 -5.74
C LEU A 89 -15.68 -2.50 -4.55
N ASP A 90 -16.05 -2.89 -3.33
CA ASP A 90 -15.32 -2.63 -2.08
C ASP A 90 -14.13 -3.57 -1.85
N SER A 91 -13.83 -4.46 -2.81
CA SER A 91 -12.65 -5.32 -2.78
C SER A 91 -12.09 -5.57 -4.18
N ARG A 92 -10.77 -5.85 -4.27
CA ARG A 92 -10.10 -6.17 -5.53
C ARG A 92 -10.71 -7.36 -6.26
N HIS A 93 -10.94 -8.45 -5.53
CA HIS A 93 -11.54 -9.65 -6.09
C HIS A 93 -12.98 -9.42 -6.54
N GLY A 94 -13.72 -8.54 -5.85
CA GLY A 94 -15.09 -8.21 -6.20
C GLY A 94 -15.21 -7.65 -7.60
N TRP A 95 -14.45 -6.60 -7.94
CA TRP A 95 -14.50 -6.01 -9.27
C TRP A 95 -13.85 -6.91 -10.35
N ALA A 96 -12.85 -7.71 -9.97
CA ALA A 96 -12.18 -8.62 -10.89
C ALA A 96 -13.06 -9.82 -11.29
N LYS A 97 -13.82 -10.37 -10.33
CA LYS A 97 -14.85 -11.37 -10.60
C LYS A 97 -16.03 -10.76 -11.34
N GLY A 98 -16.42 -9.56 -10.92
CA GLY A 98 -17.57 -8.83 -11.44
C GLY A 98 -18.91 -9.46 -11.07
N GLY A 99 -19.94 -9.09 -11.83
CA GLY A 99 -21.34 -9.45 -11.57
C GLY A 99 -21.86 -10.55 -12.50
N SER A 100 -23.17 -10.57 -12.74
CA SER A 100 -23.83 -11.49 -13.67
C SER A 100 -23.30 -11.40 -15.10
N GLU A 101 -22.90 -10.19 -15.51
CA GLU A 101 -22.40 -9.90 -16.86
C GLU A 101 -20.89 -10.14 -17.01
N GLY A 102 -20.22 -10.67 -15.98
CA GLY A 102 -18.77 -10.89 -15.97
C GLY A 102 -17.98 -9.76 -15.29
N PRO A 103 -16.66 -9.69 -15.53
CA PRO A 103 -15.75 -8.77 -14.84
C PRO A 103 -16.16 -7.31 -15.01
N ALA A 104 -16.17 -6.55 -13.90
CA ALA A 104 -16.50 -5.12 -13.97
C ALA A 104 -15.35 -4.28 -14.55
N ILE A 105 -14.11 -4.73 -14.34
CA ILE A 105 -12.90 -4.05 -14.77
C ILE A 105 -11.98 -5.04 -15.43
N ILE A 106 -11.47 -4.66 -16.61
CA ILE A 106 -10.43 -5.37 -17.34
C ILE A 106 -9.17 -4.50 -17.27
N PRO A 107 -8.14 -4.90 -16.47
CA PRO A 107 -6.91 -4.13 -16.31
C PRO A 107 -6.26 -3.77 -17.66
N GLY A 108 -5.92 -2.49 -17.83
CA GLY A 108 -5.32 -1.95 -19.05
C GLY A 108 -6.31 -1.63 -20.17
N LYS A 109 -7.60 -1.94 -20.00
CA LYS A 109 -8.61 -1.84 -21.06
C LYS A 109 -9.86 -1.08 -20.59
N PRO A 110 -9.82 0.26 -20.51
CA PRO A 110 -10.95 1.06 -20.05
C PRO A 110 -12.21 0.84 -20.92
N ASP A 111 -12.07 0.84 -22.25
CA ASP A 111 -13.22 0.74 -23.16
C ASP A 111 -13.89 -0.65 -23.18
N GLU A 112 -13.18 -1.71 -22.76
CA GLU A 112 -13.74 -3.06 -22.60
C GLU A 112 -14.26 -3.31 -21.16
N SER A 113 -14.08 -2.35 -20.24
CA SER A 113 -14.48 -2.50 -18.84
C SER A 113 -15.93 -2.05 -18.61
N LEU A 114 -16.78 -2.97 -18.16
CA LEU A 114 -18.21 -2.69 -17.93
C LEU A 114 -18.45 -1.52 -16.96
N LEU A 115 -17.62 -1.37 -15.93
CA LEU A 115 -17.73 -0.23 -15.00
C LEU A 115 -17.56 1.10 -15.73
N ILE A 116 -16.61 1.19 -16.66
CA ILE A 116 -16.32 2.41 -17.41
C ILE A 116 -17.46 2.72 -18.37
N GLN A 117 -17.91 1.72 -19.13
CA GLN A 117 -19.08 1.85 -20.01
C GLN A 117 -20.33 2.30 -19.24
N ALA A 118 -20.53 1.77 -18.03
CA ALA A 118 -21.67 2.12 -17.19
C ALA A 118 -21.61 3.55 -16.65
N VAL A 119 -20.45 4.05 -16.22
CA VAL A 119 -20.33 5.46 -15.76
C VAL A 119 -20.30 6.47 -16.91
N ARG A 120 -19.99 6.03 -18.14
CA ARG A 120 -20.12 6.81 -19.38
C ARG A 120 -21.54 6.81 -19.97
N PHE A 121 -22.44 6.00 -19.44
CA PHE A 121 -23.80 5.78 -19.98
C PHE A 121 -23.78 5.19 -21.41
N GLU A 122 -22.79 4.35 -21.73
CA GLU A 122 -22.66 3.70 -23.05
C GLU A 122 -23.34 2.32 -23.12
N SER A 123 -23.69 1.74 -21.96
CA SER A 123 -24.30 0.41 -21.86
C SER A 123 -25.50 0.43 -20.91
N TYR A 124 -25.39 -0.26 -19.76
CA TYR A 124 -26.32 -0.15 -18.65
C TYR A 124 -26.03 1.14 -17.89
N GLU A 125 -27.05 1.97 -17.73
CA GLU A 125 -26.94 3.12 -16.85
C GLU A 125 -26.85 2.62 -15.41
N MET A 126 -25.79 2.99 -14.71
CA MET A 126 -25.68 2.77 -13.27
C MET A 126 -26.29 3.98 -12.53
N PRO A 127 -27.49 3.82 -11.94
CA PRO A 127 -28.21 4.85 -11.19
C PRO A 127 -27.55 5.28 -9.85
N PRO A 128 -28.03 6.39 -9.24
CA PRO A 128 -29.27 7.07 -9.58
C PRO A 128 -29.06 8.46 -10.19
N ASP A 129 -29.61 8.61 -11.39
CA ASP A 129 -30.13 9.86 -11.96
C ASP A 129 -29.14 10.81 -12.63
N LYS A 130 -27.83 10.78 -12.33
CA LYS A 130 -26.85 11.64 -13.00
C LYS A 130 -25.53 10.95 -13.27
N GLN A 131 -25.01 11.22 -14.47
CA GLN A 131 -23.66 10.85 -14.85
C GLN A 131 -22.64 11.46 -13.87
N LEU A 132 -21.57 10.72 -13.58
CA LEU A 132 -20.46 11.25 -12.80
C LEU A 132 -19.82 12.43 -13.55
N PRO A 133 -19.22 13.40 -12.83
CA PRO A 133 -18.44 14.45 -13.49
C PRO A 133 -17.34 13.84 -14.37
N ASP A 134 -17.09 14.44 -15.53
CA ASP A 134 -16.05 13.98 -16.47
C ASP A 134 -14.68 13.83 -15.82
N SER A 135 -14.37 14.65 -14.81
CA SER A 135 -13.13 14.56 -14.04
C SER A 135 -13.04 13.29 -13.20
N GLU A 136 -14.14 12.81 -12.61
CA GLU A 136 -14.18 11.54 -11.88
C GLU A 136 -14.09 10.36 -12.84
N ILE A 137 -14.77 10.43 -14.00
CA ILE A 137 -14.70 9.41 -15.06
C ILE A 137 -13.27 9.28 -15.58
N ALA A 138 -12.60 10.40 -15.88
CA ALA A 138 -11.22 10.39 -16.35
C ALA A 138 -10.24 9.77 -15.34
N LEU A 139 -10.47 9.96 -14.03
CA LEU A 139 -9.68 9.30 -12.99
C LEU A 139 -9.88 7.79 -13.00
N LEU A 140 -11.13 7.32 -13.12
CA LEU A 140 -11.46 5.89 -13.20
C LEU A 140 -10.83 5.26 -14.45
N GLU A 141 -10.94 5.90 -15.61
CA GLU A 141 -10.32 5.45 -16.85
C GLU A 141 -8.80 5.33 -16.72
N LYS A 142 -8.16 6.38 -16.20
CA LYS A 142 -6.71 6.39 -15.96
C LYS A 142 -6.30 5.26 -15.04
N TRP A 143 -7.05 5.03 -13.97
CA TRP A 143 -6.78 3.93 -13.05
C TRP A 143 -6.88 2.56 -13.73
N VAL A 144 -7.91 2.33 -14.54
CA VAL A 144 -8.05 1.09 -15.30
C VAL A 144 -6.90 0.92 -16.30
N LEU A 145 -6.55 1.98 -17.02
CA LEU A 145 -5.43 2.00 -17.97
C LEU A 145 -4.09 1.66 -17.31
N MET A 146 -3.88 2.10 -16.07
CA MET A 146 -2.70 1.76 -15.25
C MET A 146 -2.67 0.29 -14.76
N GLY A 147 -3.64 -0.55 -15.17
CA GLY A 147 -3.75 -1.94 -14.74
C GLY A 147 -4.59 -2.13 -13.47
N ALA A 148 -5.42 -1.14 -13.12
CA ALA A 148 -6.28 -1.14 -11.94
C ALA A 148 -5.55 -1.54 -10.62
N PRO A 149 -4.42 -0.88 -10.28
CA PRO A 149 -3.72 -1.15 -9.02
C PRO A 149 -4.66 -0.93 -7.82
N ASP A 150 -4.78 -1.94 -6.97
CA ASP A 150 -5.71 -1.93 -5.83
C ASP A 150 -5.10 -2.72 -4.65
N PRO A 151 -4.74 -2.06 -3.54
CA PRO A 151 -4.14 -2.72 -2.38
C PRO A 151 -5.14 -3.52 -1.55
N ARG A 152 -6.45 -3.39 -1.81
CA ARG A 152 -7.49 -4.02 -0.99
C ARG A 152 -7.45 -5.52 -1.23
N LYS A 153 -6.96 -6.25 -0.23
CA LYS A 153 -7.00 -7.71 -0.23
C LYS A 153 -8.46 -8.17 -0.28
N SER A 154 -8.75 -9.14 -1.13
CA SER A 154 -10.00 -9.86 -1.07
C SER A 154 -10.16 -10.48 0.30
N LYS A 155 -11.25 -10.20 1.01
CA LYS A 155 -11.62 -11.06 2.14
C LYS A 155 -11.92 -12.42 1.52
N ALA A 156 -10.97 -13.36 1.63
CA ALA A 156 -11.25 -14.74 1.27
C ALA A 156 -12.49 -15.15 2.05
N GLN A 157 -13.55 -15.56 1.36
CA GLN A 157 -14.67 -16.22 2.02
C GLN A 157 -14.07 -17.43 2.73
N LYS A 158 -14.03 -17.38 4.06
CA LYS A 158 -13.73 -18.57 4.85
C LYS A 158 -14.89 -19.52 4.64
N THR A 159 -14.80 -20.38 3.63
CA THR A 159 -15.73 -21.49 3.47
C THR A 159 -15.40 -22.49 4.56
N ASP A 160 -16.35 -22.69 5.47
CA ASP A 160 -16.25 -23.73 6.49
C ASP A 160 -16.15 -25.10 5.78
N PRO A 161 -15.03 -25.82 5.90
CA PRO A 161 -14.88 -27.13 5.27
C PRO A 161 -15.94 -28.13 5.74
N ALA A 162 -16.54 -27.95 6.93
CA ALA A 162 -17.64 -28.79 7.41
C ALA A 162 -18.94 -28.64 6.59
N LYS A 163 -19.08 -27.55 5.80
CA LYS A 163 -20.22 -27.32 4.90
C LYS A 163 -19.98 -27.82 3.48
N LEU A 164 -18.78 -28.28 3.14
CA LEU A 164 -18.47 -28.79 1.82
C LEU A 164 -18.86 -30.28 1.72
N TRP A 165 -19.91 -30.57 0.95
CA TRP A 165 -20.43 -31.93 0.77
C TRP A 165 -19.36 -32.93 0.29
N ALA A 166 -18.44 -32.46 -0.57
CA ALA A 166 -17.36 -33.27 -1.15
C ALA A 166 -16.27 -33.64 -0.14
N LEU A 167 -16.18 -32.92 0.98
CA LEU A 167 -15.23 -33.20 2.06
C LEU A 167 -15.87 -34.01 3.20
N LYS A 168 -17.16 -34.36 3.08
CA LYS A 168 -17.84 -35.17 4.07
C LYS A 168 -17.46 -36.64 3.84
N PRO A 169 -17.05 -37.38 4.87
CA PRO A 169 -16.74 -38.81 4.73
C PRO A 169 -17.93 -39.56 4.13
N ILE A 170 -17.68 -40.39 3.12
CA ILE A 170 -18.71 -41.24 2.52
C ILE A 170 -19.10 -42.28 3.58
N GLY A 171 -20.37 -42.26 4.01
CA GLY A 171 -20.93 -43.29 4.87
C GLY A 171 -21.04 -44.62 4.12
N ASN A 172 -21.01 -45.73 4.84
CA ASN A 172 -21.18 -47.07 4.26
C ASN A 172 -22.66 -47.49 4.36
N PRO A 173 -23.52 -47.18 3.37
CA PRO A 173 -24.93 -47.56 3.43
C PRO A 173 -25.07 -49.09 3.43
N GLN A 174 -26.08 -49.61 4.12
CA GLN A 174 -26.38 -51.04 4.05
C GLN A 174 -26.89 -51.37 2.64
N VAL A 175 -26.30 -52.40 2.04
CA VAL A 175 -26.72 -52.92 0.74
C VAL A 175 -28.15 -53.48 0.89
N PRO A 176 -29.12 -53.00 0.11
CA PRO A 176 -30.48 -53.54 0.17
C PRO A 176 -30.47 -55.01 -0.25
N CYS A 177 -31.13 -55.86 0.54
CA CYS A 177 -31.35 -57.25 0.18
C CYS A 177 -32.45 -57.34 -0.89
N VAL A 178 -32.06 -57.74 -2.10
CA VAL A 178 -33.01 -58.12 -3.15
C VAL A 178 -33.57 -59.49 -2.79
N LYS A 179 -34.90 -59.61 -2.79
CA LYS A 179 -35.57 -60.91 -2.73
C LYS A 179 -35.86 -61.34 -4.17
N ASP A 180 -35.42 -62.54 -4.51
CA ASP A 180 -35.72 -63.16 -5.79
C ASP A 180 -37.14 -63.74 -5.73
N ASP A 181 -38.09 -63.02 -6.31
CA ASP A 181 -39.45 -63.52 -6.49
C ASP A 181 -39.47 -64.35 -7.78
N SER A 182 -39.43 -65.69 -7.64
CA SER A 182 -39.58 -66.66 -8.73
C SER A 182 -41.03 -67.08 -8.93
#